data_AF-A0A2I0WQU1-F1
#
_entry.id   AF-A0A2I0WQU1-F1
#
_cell.length_a   1.000
_cell.length_b   1.000
_cell.length_c   1.000
_cell.angle_alpha   90.00
_cell.angle_beta   90.00
_cell.angle_gamma   90.00
#
_symmetry.space_group_name_H-M   'P 1'
#
loop_
_entity.id
_entity.type
_entity.pdbx_description
1 polymer ?
#
loop_
_entity_poly.entity_id
_entity_poly.type
_entity_poly.pdbx_seq_one_letter_code
_entity_poly.pdbx_strand_id
1 'polypeptide(L)'
;MNLIILDHQIKNFIVDMRSSDTFMNLKGLGELAQKIVETRKNDIYHLMFLLIKLALILSIATATVERAFSAMNIINNRLRNRMGDSWMNDCLLTYIEKDIFNSINNELIV
;
A
#
# COMPACT_ATOMS: atom_id res chain seq x y z
N MET A 1 -26.98 0.67 14.34
CA MET A 1 -27.84 0.73 13.13
C MET A 1 -27.09 0.26 11.86
N ASN A 2 -25.86 0.72 11.60
CA ASN A 2 -25.12 0.38 10.37
C ASN A 2 -24.69 -1.10 10.22
N LEU A 3 -24.40 -1.81 11.31
CA LEU A 3 -23.98 -3.22 11.27
C LEU A 3 -25.10 -4.17 10.79
N ILE A 4 -26.36 -3.89 11.13
CA ILE A 4 -27.51 -4.71 10.73
C ILE A 4 -27.78 -4.53 9.22
N ILE A 5 -27.67 -3.29 8.73
CA ILE A 5 -27.80 -2.97 7.31
C ILE A 5 -26.67 -3.64 6.52
N LEU A 6 -25.44 -3.60 7.05
CA LEU A 6 -24.30 -4.26 6.45
C LEU A 6 -24.49 -5.79 6.39
N ASP A 7 -24.92 -6.43 7.48
CA ASP A 7 -25.19 -7.87 7.50
C ASP A 7 -26.24 -8.27 6.44
N HIS A 8 -27.30 -7.47 6.31
CA HIS A 8 -28.32 -7.68 5.29
C HIS A 8 -27.76 -7.48 3.87
N GLN A 9 -26.98 -6.40 3.64
CA GLN A 9 -26.34 -6.16 2.36
C GLN A 9 -25.36 -7.27 1.98
N ILE A 10 -24.56 -7.78 2.92
CA ILE A 10 -23.65 -8.92 2.70
C ILE A 10 -24.43 -10.14 2.23
N LYS A 11 -25.49 -10.51 2.95
CA LYS A 11 -26.29 -11.71 2.63
C LYS A 11 -26.91 -11.60 1.24
N ASN A 12 -27.56 -10.48 0.94
CA ASN A 12 -28.19 -10.27 -0.35
C ASN A 12 -27.16 -10.19 -1.48
N PHE A 13 -26.04 -9.51 -1.24
CA PHE A 13 -24.93 -9.43 -2.19
C PHE A 13 -24.41 -10.82 -2.53
N ILE A 14 -24.15 -11.69 -1.55
CA ILE A 14 -23.65 -13.05 -1.80
C ILE A 14 -24.62 -13.86 -2.67
N VAL A 15 -25.92 -13.77 -2.38
CA VAL A 15 -26.94 -14.47 -3.17
C VAL A 15 -26.95 -13.94 -4.60
N ASP A 16 -27.04 -12.62 -4.78
CA ASP A 16 -27.09 -11.95 -6.08
C ASP A 16 -25.83 -12.23 -6.93
N MET A 17 -24.64 -12.17 -6.33
CA MET A 17 -23.38 -12.51 -7.02
C MET A 17 -23.35 -13.97 -7.47
N ARG A 18 -23.81 -14.91 -6.63
CA ARG A 18 -23.81 -16.35 -6.96
C ARG A 18 -24.85 -16.73 -7.97
N SER A 19 -25.96 -15.99 -8.04
CA SER A 19 -27.04 -16.24 -8.99
C SER A 19 -26.76 -15.68 -10.39
N SER A 20 -25.69 -14.89 -10.56
CA SER A 20 -25.39 -14.26 -11.83
C SER A 20 -24.10 -14.80 -12.45
N ASP A 21 -24.22 -15.36 -13.65
CA ASP A 21 -23.09 -15.84 -14.45
C ASP A 21 -22.06 -14.73 -14.74
N THR A 22 -22.45 -13.46 -14.65
CA THR A 22 -21.56 -12.31 -14.86
C THR A 22 -20.45 -12.19 -13.82
N PHE A 23 -20.60 -12.81 -12.66
CA PHE A 23 -19.60 -12.84 -11.59
C PHE A 23 -18.91 -14.20 -11.44
N MET A 24 -19.14 -15.13 -12.39
CA MET A 24 -18.41 -16.39 -12.40
C MET A 24 -16.95 -16.18 -12.82
N ASN A 25 -16.08 -17.05 -12.29
CA ASN A 25 -14.65 -17.13 -12.66
C ASN A 25 -13.83 -15.86 -12.42
N LEU A 26 -14.23 -15.00 -11.49
CA LEU A 26 -13.43 -13.86 -11.05
C LEU A 26 -12.19 -14.35 -10.29
N LYS A 27 -11.00 -13.89 -10.70
CA LYS A 27 -9.70 -14.34 -10.16
C LYS A 27 -9.30 -13.62 -8.88
N GLY A 28 -10.01 -12.55 -8.50
CA GLY A 28 -9.69 -11.82 -7.29
C GLY A 28 -10.57 -10.60 -7.05
N LEU A 29 -10.23 -9.88 -5.96
CA LEU A 29 -11.02 -8.78 -5.45
C LEU A 29 -11.02 -7.55 -6.38
N GLY A 30 -9.96 -7.37 -7.18
CA GLY A 30 -9.88 -6.31 -8.19
C GLY A 30 -10.87 -6.51 -9.34
N GLU A 31 -10.94 -7.72 -9.89
CA GLU A 31 -11.91 -8.07 -10.95
C GLU A 31 -13.35 -7.99 -10.42
N LEU A 32 -13.58 -8.42 -9.17
CA LEU A 32 -14.86 -8.25 -8.49
C LEU A 32 -15.26 -6.77 -8.37
N ALA A 33 -14.34 -5.91 -7.90
CA ALA A 33 -14.62 -4.48 -7.75
C ALA A 33 -14.97 -3.83 -9.10
N GLN A 34 -14.25 -4.19 -10.16
CA GLN A 34 -14.53 -3.71 -11.52
C GLN A 34 -15.93 -4.13 -11.98
N LYS A 35 -16.28 -5.43 -11.82
CA LYS A 35 -17.57 -5.97 -12.28
C LYS A 35 -18.76 -5.38 -11.53
N ILE A 36 -18.61 -5.07 -10.24
CA ILE A 36 -19.65 -4.41 -9.45
C ILE A 36 -19.93 -3.00 -9.98
N VAL A 37 -18.91 -2.26 -10.40
CA VAL A 37 -19.08 -0.92 -10.98
C VAL A 37 -19.69 -1.00 -12.38
N GLU A 38 -19.23 -1.93 -13.23
CA GLU A 38 -19.78 -2.16 -14.56
C GLU A 38 -21.29 -2.46 -14.52
N THR A 39 -21.71 -3.28 -13.55
CA THR A 39 -23.12 -3.65 -13.36
C THR A 39 -23.92 -2.65 -12.53
N ARG A 40 -23.32 -1.52 -12.12
CA ARG A 40 -23.91 -0.48 -11.24
C ARG A 40 -24.45 -1.01 -9.91
N LYS A 41 -23.94 -2.17 -9.47
CA LYS A 41 -24.30 -2.77 -8.18
C LYS A 41 -23.63 -2.06 -7.00
N ASN A 42 -22.67 -1.18 -7.25
CA ASN A 42 -22.05 -0.30 -6.24
C ASN A 42 -23.06 0.65 -5.57
N ASP A 43 -24.09 1.08 -6.29
CA ASP A 43 -25.14 1.96 -5.75
C ASP A 43 -26.10 1.21 -4.82
N ILE A 44 -26.37 -0.06 -5.14
CA ILE A 44 -27.27 -0.95 -4.39
C ILE A 44 -26.57 -1.46 -3.12
N TYR A 45 -25.32 -1.89 -3.25
CA TYR A 45 -24.53 -2.49 -2.17
C TYR A 45 -23.38 -1.57 -1.74
N HIS A 46 -23.69 -0.31 -1.44
CA HIS A 46 -22.69 0.72 -1.14
C HIS A 46 -21.71 0.33 -0.01
N LEU A 47 -22.21 -0.25 1.09
CA LEU A 47 -21.35 -0.63 2.21
C LEU A 47 -20.43 -1.81 1.85
N MET A 48 -20.91 -2.75 1.05
CA MET A 48 -20.09 -3.84 0.52
C MET A 48 -19.00 -3.35 -0.41
N PHE A 49 -19.35 -2.44 -1.31
CA PHE A 49 -18.39 -1.85 -2.21
C PHE A 49 -17.30 -1.06 -1.46
N LEU A 50 -17.67 -0.36 -0.39
CA LEU A 50 -16.72 0.32 0.50
C LEU A 50 -15.74 -0.65 1.15
N LEU A 51 -16.22 -1.79 1.66
CA LEU A 51 -15.36 -2.82 2.26
C LEU A 51 -14.37 -3.41 1.24
N ILE A 52 -14.84 -3.72 0.04
CA ILE A 52 -13.99 -4.20 -1.06
C ILE A 52 -12.91 -3.16 -1.39
N LYS A 53 -13.29 -1.89 -1.48
CA LYS A 53 -12.35 -0.79 -1.74
C LYS A 53 -11.30 -0.65 -0.63
N LEU A 54 -11.72 -0.73 0.63
CA LEU A 54 -10.81 -0.70 1.78
C LEU A 54 -9.84 -1.88 1.76
N ALA A 55 -10.30 -3.09 1.45
CA ALA A 55 -9.46 -4.28 1.33
C ALA A 55 -8.40 -4.13 0.21
N LEU A 56 -8.76 -3.53 -0.93
CA LEU A 56 -7.80 -3.24 -2.00
C LEU A 56 -6.76 -2.22 -1.57
N ILE A 57 -7.18 -1.11 -0.95
CA ILE A 57 -6.27 -0.07 -0.46
C ILE A 57 -5.32 -0.65 0.58
N LEU A 58 -5.84 -1.46 1.51
CA LEU A 58 -5.03 -2.10 2.53
C LEU A 58 -4.00 -3.05 1.93
N SER A 59 -4.39 -3.88 0.95
CA SER A 59 -3.46 -4.75 0.24
C SER A 59 -2.33 -3.99 -0.45
N ILE A 60 -2.66 -2.87 -1.12
CA ILE A 60 -1.66 -2.00 -1.76
C ILE A 60 -0.75 -1.34 -0.73
N ALA A 61 -1.30 -0.87 0.39
CA ALA A 61 -0.52 -0.27 1.47
C ALA A 61 0.46 -1.31 2.06
N THR A 62 0.00 -2.51 2.37
CA THR A 62 0.84 -3.60 2.89
C THR A 62 1.96 -3.96 1.92
N ALA A 63 1.65 -4.18 0.63
CA ALA A 63 2.65 -4.48 -0.38
C ALA A 63 3.69 -3.34 -0.53
N THR A 64 3.26 -2.08 -0.37
CA THR A 64 4.16 -0.93 -0.42
C THR A 64 5.08 -0.87 0.80
N VAL A 65 4.54 -1.13 2.00
CA VAL A 65 5.33 -1.19 3.23
C VAL A 65 6.34 -2.33 3.17
N GLU A 66 5.92 -3.54 2.76
CA GLU A 66 6.81 -4.69 2.58
C GLU A 66 7.91 -4.40 1.56
N ARG A 67 7.58 -3.77 0.43
CA ARG A 67 8.56 -3.37 -0.58
C ARG A 67 9.55 -2.33 -0.04
N ALA A 68 9.09 -1.34 0.71
CA ALA A 68 9.94 -0.34 1.34
C ALA A 68 10.88 -0.98 2.38
N PHE A 69 10.35 -1.88 3.20
CA PHE A 69 11.12 -2.62 4.20
C PHE A 69 12.14 -3.57 3.56
N SER A 70 11.77 -4.22 2.45
CA SER A 70 12.68 -5.05 1.65
C SER A 70 13.81 -4.22 1.02
N ALA A 71 13.49 -3.06 0.44
CA ALA A 71 14.50 -2.14 -0.08
C ALA A 71 15.45 -1.66 1.03
N MET A 72 14.91 -1.31 2.20
CA MET A 72 15.70 -0.93 3.37
C MET A 72 16.60 -2.08 3.84
N ASN A 73 16.10 -3.30 3.86
CA ASN A 73 16.87 -4.49 4.20
C ASN A 73 17.97 -4.78 3.17
N ILE A 74 17.72 -4.55 1.88
CA ILE A 74 18.72 -4.68 0.82
C ILE A 74 19.81 -3.62 0.98
N ILE A 75 19.45 -2.37 1.22
CA ILE A 75 20.40 -1.27 1.44
C ILE A 75 21.25 -1.60 2.67
N ASN A 76 20.61 -1.86 3.81
CA ASN A 76 21.31 -2.14 5.06
C ASN A 76 22.16 -3.42 4.98
N ASN A 77 21.68 -4.54 4.44
CA ASN A 77 22.48 -5.77 4.42
C ASN A 77 23.48 -5.82 3.27
N ARG A 78 23.13 -5.39 2.04
CA ARG A 78 24.08 -5.49 0.92
C ARG A 78 25.17 -4.44 0.97
N LEU A 79 24.88 -3.21 1.38
CA LEU A 79 25.93 -2.20 1.55
C LEU A 79 26.81 -2.58 2.73
N ARG A 80 26.23 -2.90 3.89
CA ARG A 80 27.00 -3.31 5.08
C ARG A 80 27.87 -4.54 4.84
N ASN A 81 27.37 -5.58 4.16
CA ASN A 81 28.15 -6.78 3.85
C ASN A 81 29.21 -6.57 2.75
N ARG A 82 29.10 -5.55 1.90
CA ARG A 82 30.10 -5.25 0.85
C ARG A 82 31.11 -4.17 1.25
N MET A 83 30.71 -3.24 2.09
CA MET A 83 31.50 -2.08 2.49
C MET A 83 32.16 -2.29 3.86
N GLY A 84 31.62 -3.17 4.71
CA GLY A 84 32.04 -3.30 6.10
C GLY A 84 31.50 -2.15 6.96
N ASP A 85 31.20 -2.44 8.23
CA ASP A 85 30.54 -1.50 9.15
C ASP A 85 31.30 -0.16 9.28
N SER A 86 32.63 -0.20 9.23
CA SER A 86 33.48 0.99 9.30
C SER A 86 33.30 1.90 8.09
N TRP A 87 33.33 1.35 6.88
CA TRP A 87 33.28 2.17 5.66
C TRP A 87 31.89 2.77 5.44
N MET A 88 30.83 2.07 5.86
CA MET A 88 29.48 2.63 5.86
C MET A 88 29.32 3.76 6.88
N ASN A 89 29.94 3.65 8.06
CA ASN A 89 29.98 4.72 9.05
C ASN A 89 30.76 5.93 8.53
N ASP A 90 31.93 5.70 7.92
CA ASP A 90 32.75 6.75 7.34
C ASP A 90 32.00 7.50 6.23
N CYS A 91 31.32 6.80 5.31
CA CYS A 91 30.51 7.44 4.27
C CYS A 91 29.33 8.25 4.82
N LEU A 92 28.64 7.75 5.86
CA LEU A 92 27.54 8.48 6.50
C LEU A 92 28.05 9.72 7.22
N LEU A 93 29.19 9.60 7.93
CA LEU A 93 29.86 10.72 8.57
C LEU A 93 30.22 11.80 7.54
N THR A 94 30.83 11.43 6.40
CA THR A 94 31.20 12.39 5.35
C THR A 94 29.97 13.07 4.74
N TYR A 95 28.85 12.35 4.60
CA TYR A 95 27.60 12.90 4.07
C TYR A 95 26.99 13.94 5.03
N ILE A 96 27.00 13.63 6.34
CA ILE A 96 26.55 14.55 7.39
C ILE A 96 27.46 15.77 7.48
N GLU A 97 28.79 15.58 7.44
CA GLU A 97 29.76 16.69 7.43
C GLU A 97 29.55 17.60 6.21
N LYS A 98 29.28 17.02 5.04
CA LYS A 98 28.99 17.80 3.83
C LYS A 98 27.67 18.55 3.92
N ASP A 99 26.64 17.98 4.51
CA ASP A 99 25.34 18.64 4.71
C ASP A 99 25.47 19.80 5.72
N ILE A 100 26.22 19.61 6.80
CA ILE A 100 26.58 20.66 7.76
C ILE A 100 27.41 21.74 7.08
N PHE A 101 28.41 21.37 6.27
CA PHE A 101 29.23 22.33 5.54
C PHE A 101 28.42 23.17 4.54
N ASN A 102 27.47 22.55 3.84
CA ASN A 102 26.59 23.25 2.90
C ASN A 102 25.52 24.12 3.58
N SER A 103 25.18 23.84 4.84
CA SER A 103 24.23 24.64 5.63
C SER A 103 24.89 25.82 6.34
N ILE A 104 26.23 25.88 6.37
CA ILE A 104 26.97 27.07 6.76
C ILE A 104 27.05 28.01 5.55
N ASN A 105 26.37 29.15 5.62
CA ASN A 105 26.45 30.17 4.57
C ASN A 105 27.86 30.76 4.48
N ASN A 106 28.44 30.77 3.28
CA ASN A 106 29.74 31.37 2.96
C ASN A 106 29.84 32.90 3.16
N GLU A 107 28.79 33.56 3.67
CA GLU A 107 28.77 35.02 3.88
C GLU A 107 29.43 35.48 5.19
N LEU A 108 29.87 34.57 6.07
CA LEU A 108 30.56 34.91 7.32
C LEU A 108 32.09 34.82 7.25
N ILE A 109 32.66 34.61 6.07
CA ILE A 109 34.11 34.69 5.85
C ILE A 109 34.41 35.96 5.05
N VAL A 110 34.44 37.09 5.76
CA VAL A 110 35.11 38.34 5.37
C VAL A 110 36.40 38.45 6.15
#